data_AF-M1MNZ7-F1
#
_entry.id   AF-M1MNZ7-F1
#
_cell.length_a   1.000
_cell.length_b   1.000
_cell.length_c   1.000
_cell.angle_alpha   90.00
_cell.angle_beta   90.00
_cell.angle_gamma   90.00
#
_symmetry.space_group_name_H-M   'P 1'
#
loop_
_entity.id
_entity.type
_entity.pdbx_description
1 polymer ?
#
loop_
_entity_poly.entity_id
_entity_poly.type
_entity_poly.pdbx_seq_one_letter_code
_entity_poly.pdbx_strand_id
1 'polypeptide(L)'
;MGGFNTSGEELSAMAAMAKKQLMKQNKGDADASFDYSKIMEEFNEDEEVQKEDEYKLNNNLQEKPLDNTTYEEPKILNPYDEEVFPGGPTKSQVDLWKKEWEGYDIYAIELLGKYSFVFRTLGRFEYKQLVSFIDINALQREESICNAAVLWPENYDYNVMSSQKAGIASTLAAVIMEKSGFTEDYVIQEI
;
A
#
# COMPACT_ATOMS: atom_id res chain seq x y z
N MET A 1 45.12 -3.00 25.15
CA MET A 1 43.97 -2.09 25.04
C MET A 1 44.41 -0.90 24.22
N GLY A 2 44.00 -0.81 22.96
CA GLY A 2 44.27 0.33 22.08
C GLY A 2 42.99 0.73 21.40
N GLY A 3 42.28 1.71 21.96
CA GLY A 3 41.07 2.27 21.37
C GLY A 3 41.45 3.26 20.27
N PHE A 4 40.94 3.02 19.06
CA PHE A 4 40.98 3.98 17.97
C PHE A 4 39.98 5.11 18.27
N ASN A 5 40.48 6.32 18.50
CA ASN A 5 39.69 7.55 18.47
C ASN A 5 39.59 8.01 17.02
N THR A 6 38.52 7.64 16.32
CA THR A 6 38.14 8.30 15.06
C THR A 6 37.29 9.51 15.43
N SER A 7 37.76 10.72 15.10
CA SER A 7 37.03 11.96 15.38
C SER A 7 35.74 12.02 14.54
N GLY A 8 34.72 12.75 15.01
CA GLY A 8 33.40 12.83 14.37
C GLY A 8 33.40 13.30 12.90
N GLU A 9 34.49 13.89 12.44
CA GLU A 9 34.69 14.30 11.04
C GLU A 9 34.95 13.09 10.12
N GLU A 10 35.64 12.05 10.60
CA GLU A 10 35.93 10.84 9.82
C GLU A 10 34.67 9.96 9.63
N LEU A 11 33.80 9.92 10.65
CA LEU A 11 32.49 9.25 10.58
C LEU A 11 31.55 9.94 9.58
N SER A 12 31.57 11.27 9.54
CA SER A 12 30.79 12.07 8.58
C SER A 12 31.29 11.86 7.14
N ALA A 13 32.61 11.81 6.94
CA ALA A 13 33.21 11.53 5.64
C ALA A 13 32.92 10.10 5.15
N MET A 14 32.95 9.10 6.05
CA MET A 14 32.57 7.72 5.72
C MET A 14 31.07 7.59 5.37
N ALA A 15 30.19 8.27 6.10
CA ALA A 15 28.76 8.28 5.79
C ALA A 15 28.47 8.94 4.43
N ALA A 16 29.18 10.03 4.09
CA ALA A 16 29.07 10.68 2.80
C ALA A 16 29.59 9.79 1.64
N MET A 17 30.67 9.03 1.85
CA MET A 17 31.16 8.08 0.85
C MET A 17 30.23 6.89 0.65
N ALA A 18 29.67 6.33 1.73
CA ALA A 18 28.70 5.24 1.67
C ALA A 18 27.42 5.67 0.92
N LYS A 19 26.93 6.89 1.18
CA LYS A 19 25.79 7.49 0.46
C LYS A 19 26.10 7.67 -1.03
N LYS A 20 27.33 8.06 -1.38
CA LYS A 20 27.78 8.20 -2.78
C LYS A 20 27.96 6.86 -3.48
N GLN A 21 28.26 5.78 -2.76
CA GLN A 21 28.36 4.41 -3.30
C GLN A 21 26.99 3.79 -3.55
N LEU A 22 26.03 3.98 -2.63
CA LEU A 22 24.63 3.56 -2.81
C LEU A 22 23.98 4.23 -4.03
N MET A 23 24.24 5.54 -4.23
CA MET A 23 23.75 6.27 -5.41
C MET A 23 24.35 5.79 -6.74
N LYS A 24 25.53 5.12 -6.72
CA LYS A 24 26.15 4.55 -7.93
C LYS A 24 25.66 3.14 -8.25
N GLN A 25 25.18 2.40 -7.25
CA GLN A 25 24.63 1.05 -7.45
C GLN A 25 23.21 1.07 -8.03
N ASN A 26 22.40 2.11 -7.79
CA ASN A 26 21.04 2.22 -8.34
C ASN A 26 20.98 2.65 -9.82
N LYS A 27 22.09 2.56 -10.58
CA LYS A 27 22.15 2.96 -12.00
C LYS A 27 22.25 1.81 -12.99
N GLY A 28 22.11 0.57 -12.54
CA GLY A 28 22.02 -0.60 -13.41
C GLY A 28 21.00 -1.54 -12.83
N ASP A 29 19.84 -1.60 -13.49
CA ASP A 29 18.83 -2.67 -13.52
C ASP A 29 17.45 -2.03 -13.67
N ALA A 30 17.25 -1.37 -14.81
CA ALA A 30 15.96 -0.91 -15.27
C ALA A 30 15.44 -1.91 -16.31
N ASP A 31 14.55 -2.80 -15.88
CA ASP A 31 13.55 -3.35 -16.77
C ASP A 31 12.26 -3.62 -15.96
N ALA A 32 11.20 -2.92 -16.38
CA ALA A 32 9.81 -2.98 -15.88
C ALA A 32 9.46 -2.43 -14.47
N SER A 33 10.09 -1.36 -13.97
CA SER A 33 9.51 -0.56 -12.87
C SER A 33 8.74 0.64 -13.40
N PHE A 34 7.44 0.72 -13.13
CA PHE A 34 6.65 1.94 -13.28
C PHE A 34 7.34 3.08 -12.53
N ASP A 35 7.75 4.12 -13.26
CA ASP A 35 8.62 5.18 -12.74
C ASP A 35 7.83 6.18 -11.89
N TYR A 36 7.67 5.85 -10.61
CA TYR A 36 7.04 6.72 -9.62
C TYR A 36 7.75 8.07 -9.45
N SER A 37 9.02 8.22 -9.86
CA SER A 37 9.75 9.49 -9.70
C SER A 37 9.20 10.59 -10.60
N LYS A 38 8.75 10.22 -11.80
CA LYS A 38 8.16 11.14 -12.78
C LYS A 38 6.85 11.76 -12.30
N ILE A 39 6.02 10.99 -11.60
CA ILE A 39 4.76 11.47 -11.04
C ILE A 39 5.03 12.46 -9.89
N MET A 40 6.06 12.22 -9.07
CA MET A 40 6.39 13.09 -7.93
C MET A 40 7.03 14.41 -8.37
N GLU A 41 7.75 14.43 -9.50
CA GLU A 41 8.29 15.67 -10.09
C GLU A 41 7.17 16.62 -10.55
N GLU A 42 6.06 16.10 -11.10
CA GLU A 42 4.92 16.91 -11.54
C GLU A 42 4.11 17.53 -10.38
N PHE A 43 4.22 17.02 -9.14
CA PHE A 43 3.53 17.58 -7.97
C PHE A 43 4.38 18.57 -7.15
N ASN A 44 5.66 18.74 -7.49
CA ASN A 44 6.58 19.62 -6.75
C ASN A 44 6.62 21.07 -7.26
N GLU A 45 5.88 21.41 -8.32
CA GLU A 45 5.90 22.77 -8.89
C GLU A 45 4.88 23.74 -8.29
N ASP A 46 3.91 23.28 -7.48
CA ASP A 46 2.93 24.17 -6.85
C ASP A 46 2.82 23.94 -5.32
N GLU A 47 3.04 25.04 -4.59
CA GLU A 47 2.81 25.28 -3.15
C GLU A 47 4.00 25.15 -2.18
N GLU A 48 4.55 26.33 -1.87
CA GLU A 48 5.45 26.63 -0.76
C GLU A 48 4.89 26.19 0.60
N VAL A 49 5.80 25.62 1.39
CA VAL A 49 5.62 25.06 2.73
C VAL A 49 5.17 26.11 3.76
N GLN A 50 4.09 25.81 4.50
CA GLN A 50 3.92 26.32 5.86
C GLN A 50 4.11 25.18 6.86
N LYS A 51 5.15 25.32 7.69
CA LYS A 51 5.49 24.44 8.82
C LYS A 51 4.64 24.84 10.01
N GLU A 52 4.05 23.85 10.68
CA GLU A 52 3.79 23.72 12.12
C GLU A 52 2.58 22.82 12.29
N ASP A 53 2.78 21.60 12.81
CA ASP A 53 2.09 21.16 14.04
C ASP A 53 2.40 19.69 14.38
N GLU A 54 3.09 19.56 15.51
CA GLU A 54 3.45 18.36 16.22
C GLU A 54 2.20 17.74 16.86
N TYR A 55 1.64 16.66 16.29
CA TYR A 55 0.49 15.99 16.90
C TYR A 55 0.93 15.06 18.03
N LYS A 56 0.69 15.55 19.25
CA LYS A 56 0.70 14.77 20.50
C LYS A 56 -0.38 13.69 20.47
N LEU A 57 0.03 12.45 20.69
CA LEU A 57 -0.86 11.31 20.93
C LEU A 57 -1.60 11.53 22.26
N ASN A 58 -2.88 11.91 22.20
CA ASN A 58 -3.71 12.06 23.39
C ASN A 58 -4.68 10.88 23.48
N ASN A 59 -4.38 9.96 24.40
CA ASN A 59 -5.30 8.91 24.84
C ASN A 59 -6.47 9.56 25.59
N ASN A 60 -7.65 9.58 24.98
CA ASN A 60 -8.89 9.94 25.66
C ASN A 60 -9.99 8.95 25.26
N LEU A 61 -10.04 7.82 25.99
CA LEU A 61 -11.18 6.92 26.03
C LEU A 61 -12.32 7.65 26.73
N GLN A 62 -13.15 8.38 25.99
CA GLN A 62 -14.50 8.70 26.44
C GLN A 62 -15.38 7.48 26.20
N GLU A 63 -15.75 6.79 27.28
CA GLU A 63 -16.77 5.74 27.24
C GLU A 63 -18.08 6.34 26.74
N LYS A 64 -18.46 5.99 25.51
CA LYS A 64 -19.76 6.31 24.96
C LYS A 64 -20.81 5.45 25.68
N PRO A 65 -21.91 6.03 26.19
CA PRO A 65 -22.95 5.26 26.86
C PRO A 65 -23.54 4.20 25.93
N LEU A 66 -23.74 2.98 26.45
CA LEU A 66 -24.38 1.87 25.75
C LEU A 66 -25.80 2.28 25.33
N ASP A 67 -25.96 2.59 24.05
CA ASP A 67 -27.27 2.70 23.42
C ASP A 67 -27.70 1.31 22.92
N ASN A 68 -28.82 0.85 23.46
CA ASN A 68 -29.45 -0.42 23.16
C ASN A 68 -30.42 -0.21 22.00
N THR A 69 -30.01 -0.48 20.76
CA THR A 69 -30.91 -1.01 19.72
C THR A 69 -30.13 -1.63 18.54
N THR A 70 -30.61 -2.82 18.16
CA THR A 70 -30.20 -3.65 17.01
C THR A 70 -28.95 -4.51 17.23
N TYR A 71 -29.17 -5.72 17.75
CA TYR A 71 -28.25 -6.83 17.52
C TYR A 71 -28.27 -7.11 16.01
N GLU A 72 -27.22 -6.73 15.29
CA GLU A 72 -27.00 -7.32 13.97
C GLU A 72 -26.72 -8.80 14.19
N GLU A 73 -27.61 -9.65 13.66
CA GLU A 73 -27.37 -11.09 13.65
C GLU A 73 -25.99 -11.36 13.03
N PRO A 74 -25.20 -12.29 13.58
CA PRO A 74 -23.94 -12.68 12.96
C PRO A 74 -24.21 -13.07 11.51
N LYS A 75 -23.53 -12.44 10.55
CA LYS A 75 -23.67 -12.72 9.11
C LYS A 75 -23.40 -14.21 8.91
N ILE A 76 -24.46 -15.00 8.81
CA ILE A 76 -24.39 -16.45 8.57
C ILE A 76 -23.90 -16.60 7.13
N LEU A 77 -22.61 -16.87 6.95
CA LEU A 77 -22.08 -17.36 5.67
C LEU A 77 -22.88 -18.61 5.32
N ASN A 78 -23.57 -18.59 4.18
CA ASN A 78 -24.39 -19.71 3.74
C ASN A 78 -23.49 -20.96 3.66
N PRO A 79 -23.80 -22.08 4.33
CA PRO A 79 -22.96 -23.28 4.28
C PRO A 79 -22.93 -23.95 2.90
N TYR A 80 -23.76 -23.48 1.95
CA TYR A 80 -23.75 -23.87 0.54
C TYR A 80 -23.11 -22.81 -0.36
N ASP A 81 -22.42 -21.83 0.22
CA ASP A 81 -21.81 -20.77 -0.55
C ASP A 81 -20.59 -21.30 -1.31
N GLU A 82 -20.57 -21.04 -2.61
CA GLU A 82 -19.50 -21.51 -3.48
C GLU A 82 -18.28 -20.61 -3.31
N GLU A 83 -17.10 -21.22 -3.16
CA GLU A 83 -15.84 -20.49 -3.24
C GLU A 83 -15.65 -19.93 -4.65
N VAL A 84 -15.10 -18.72 -4.74
CA VAL A 84 -14.81 -18.09 -6.05
C VAL A 84 -13.64 -18.78 -6.74
N PHE A 85 -12.70 -19.31 -5.97
CA PHE A 85 -11.58 -20.16 -6.40
C PHE A 85 -11.16 -21.07 -5.24
N PRO A 86 -10.43 -22.18 -5.48
CA PRO A 86 -10.08 -23.14 -4.42
C PRO A 86 -9.34 -22.49 -3.24
N GLY A 87 -9.91 -22.59 -2.04
CA GLY A 87 -9.37 -21.97 -0.82
C GLY A 87 -9.47 -20.45 -0.81
N GLY A 88 -10.38 -19.88 -1.60
CA GLY A 88 -10.67 -18.46 -1.70
C GLY A 88 -11.89 -18.03 -0.89
N PRO A 89 -12.29 -16.76 -1.03
CA PRO A 89 -13.50 -16.25 -0.39
C PRO A 89 -14.75 -16.84 -1.04
N THR A 90 -15.85 -16.83 -0.30
CA THR A 90 -17.15 -17.28 -0.81
C THR A 90 -17.83 -16.21 -1.66
N LYS A 91 -18.82 -16.58 -2.49
CA LYS A 91 -19.57 -15.60 -3.28
C LYS A 91 -20.30 -14.57 -2.41
N SER A 92 -20.92 -14.98 -1.30
CA SER A 92 -21.57 -14.03 -0.39
C SER A 92 -20.55 -13.07 0.24
N GLN A 93 -19.33 -13.54 0.53
CA GLN A 93 -18.26 -12.67 1.03
C GLN A 93 -17.87 -11.62 -0.01
N VAL A 94 -17.73 -12.00 -1.28
CA VAL A 94 -17.47 -11.05 -2.37
C VAL A 94 -18.64 -10.08 -2.57
N ASP A 95 -19.88 -10.54 -2.46
CA ASP A 95 -21.06 -9.67 -2.58
C ASP A 95 -21.17 -8.67 -1.41
N LEU A 96 -20.75 -9.06 -0.20
CA LEU A 96 -20.61 -8.15 0.92
C LEU A 96 -19.56 -7.07 0.64
N TRP A 97 -18.39 -7.44 0.10
CA TRP A 97 -17.37 -6.47 -0.25
C TRP A 97 -17.81 -5.52 -1.37
N LYS A 98 -18.52 -6.02 -2.38
CA LYS A 98 -19.08 -5.18 -3.45
C LYS A 98 -20.06 -4.15 -2.91
N LYS A 99 -20.83 -4.52 -1.88
CA LYS A 99 -21.75 -3.61 -1.19
C LYS A 99 -21.01 -2.61 -0.29
N GLU A 100 -19.99 -3.06 0.42
CA GLU A 100 -19.17 -2.22 1.31
C GLU A 100 -18.36 -1.18 0.55
N TRP A 101 -17.81 -1.57 -0.60
CA TRP A 101 -16.96 -0.75 -1.47
C TRP A 101 -17.70 -0.34 -2.74
N GLU A 102 -18.96 0.07 -2.61
CA GLU A 102 -19.76 0.54 -3.74
C GLU A 102 -19.05 1.71 -4.47
N GLY A 103 -18.94 1.60 -5.80
CA GLY A 103 -18.20 2.56 -6.62
C GLY A 103 -16.72 2.23 -6.84
N TYR A 104 -16.21 1.15 -6.23
CA TYR A 104 -14.89 0.59 -6.51
C TYR A 104 -15.02 -0.75 -7.23
N ASP A 105 -14.07 -1.04 -8.11
CA ASP A 105 -14.00 -2.33 -8.78
C ASP A 105 -13.25 -3.33 -7.90
N ILE A 106 -13.73 -4.59 -7.87
CA ILE A 106 -13.13 -5.69 -7.13
C ILE A 106 -12.64 -6.74 -8.12
N TYR A 107 -11.38 -7.15 -7.96
CA TYR A 107 -10.70 -8.09 -8.84
C TYR A 107 -10.10 -9.25 -8.06
N ALA A 108 -9.97 -10.39 -8.74
CA ALA A 108 -9.19 -11.53 -8.28
C ALA A 108 -7.95 -11.69 -9.17
N ILE A 109 -6.81 -12.02 -8.57
CA ILE A 109 -5.55 -12.27 -9.28
C ILE A 109 -4.84 -13.48 -8.69
N GLU A 110 -4.21 -14.26 -9.55
CA GLU A 110 -3.27 -15.32 -9.16
C GLU A 110 -1.85 -14.92 -9.58
N LEU A 111 -0.96 -14.82 -8.60
CA LEU A 111 0.45 -14.52 -8.81
C LEU A 111 1.28 -15.80 -8.74
N LEU A 112 2.20 -15.95 -9.69
CA LEU A 112 3.15 -17.07 -9.78
C LEU A 112 2.49 -18.47 -9.76
N GLY A 113 1.24 -18.57 -10.23
CA GLY A 113 0.51 -19.85 -10.30
C GLY A 113 0.13 -20.44 -8.94
N LYS A 114 0.20 -19.67 -7.85
CA LYS A 114 0.07 -20.19 -6.48
C LYS A 114 -0.59 -19.22 -5.50
N TYR A 115 -0.40 -17.92 -5.68
CA TYR A 115 -0.80 -16.94 -4.69
C TYR A 115 -2.03 -16.18 -5.18
N SER A 116 -3.20 -16.56 -4.66
CA SER A 116 -4.47 -15.96 -5.05
C SER A 116 -4.87 -14.85 -4.09
N PHE A 117 -5.20 -13.70 -4.66
CA PHE A 117 -5.62 -12.51 -3.94
C PHE A 117 -6.95 -11.99 -4.48
N VAL A 118 -7.73 -11.35 -3.61
CA VAL A 118 -8.84 -10.48 -4.01
C VAL A 118 -8.52 -9.09 -3.51
N PHE A 119 -8.66 -8.09 -4.36
CA PHE A 119 -8.37 -6.70 -4.04
C PHE A 119 -9.41 -5.79 -4.68
N ARG A 120 -9.49 -4.55 -4.17
CA ARG A 120 -10.27 -3.48 -4.77
C ARG A 120 -9.39 -2.39 -5.35
N THR A 121 -9.94 -1.57 -6.23
CA THR A 121 -9.32 -0.31 -6.65
C THR A 121 -9.23 0.69 -5.50
N LEU A 122 -8.26 1.59 -5.57
CA LEU A 122 -8.09 2.71 -4.65
C LEU A 122 -8.75 3.98 -5.17
N GLY A 123 -9.36 4.74 -4.27
CA GLY A 123 -9.87 6.07 -4.55
C GLY A 123 -8.79 7.13 -4.52
N ARG A 124 -9.02 8.27 -5.19
CA ARG A 124 -8.07 9.41 -5.19
C ARG A 124 -7.77 9.91 -3.77
N PHE A 125 -8.79 9.95 -2.90
CA PHE A 125 -8.64 10.38 -1.50
C PHE A 125 -7.82 9.40 -0.66
N GLU A 126 -8.03 8.09 -0.85
CA GLU A 126 -7.26 7.05 -0.16
C GLU A 126 -5.81 7.06 -0.61
N TYR A 127 -5.57 7.09 -1.92
CA TYR A 127 -4.23 7.20 -2.47
C TYR A 127 -3.50 8.43 -1.93
N LYS A 128 -4.16 9.59 -1.90
CA LYS A 128 -3.58 10.82 -1.35
C LYS A 128 -3.14 10.65 0.10
N GLN A 129 -3.94 9.97 0.93
CA GLN A 129 -3.56 9.69 2.31
C GLN A 129 -2.32 8.77 2.38
N LEU A 130 -2.29 7.71 1.57
CA LEU A 130 -1.17 6.76 1.54
C LEU A 130 0.16 7.43 1.12
N VAL A 131 0.12 8.37 0.18
CA VAL A 131 1.34 9.07 -0.29
C VAL A 131 1.68 10.35 0.48
N SER A 132 0.79 10.84 1.34
CA SER A 132 1.00 12.08 2.11
C SER A 132 2.08 11.95 3.18
N PHE A 133 2.45 10.73 3.54
CA PHE A 133 3.49 10.50 4.52
C PHE A 133 4.88 10.69 3.88
N ILE A 134 5.53 11.79 4.27
CA ILE A 134 6.78 12.29 3.69
C ILE A 134 7.95 11.29 3.81
N ASP A 135 7.94 10.42 4.81
CA ASP A 135 9.08 9.54 5.13
C ASP A 135 8.90 8.06 4.77
N ILE A 136 7.84 7.71 4.03
CA ILE A 136 7.66 6.31 3.61
C ILE A 136 8.54 6.01 2.40
N ASN A 137 9.41 4.99 2.53
CA ASN A 137 10.20 4.51 1.41
C ASN A 137 9.32 3.76 0.38
N ALA A 138 9.85 3.52 -0.83
CA ALA A 138 9.08 2.90 -1.91
C ALA A 138 8.48 1.53 -1.53
N LEU A 139 9.23 0.68 -0.83
CA LEU A 139 8.78 -0.66 -0.42
C LEU A 139 7.65 -0.59 0.61
N GLN A 140 7.78 0.29 1.61
CA GLN A 140 6.74 0.51 2.61
C GLN A 140 5.47 1.11 1.98
N ARG A 141 5.61 1.88 0.89
CA ARG A 141 4.46 2.40 0.14
C ARG A 141 3.73 1.27 -0.58
N GLU A 142 4.45 0.37 -1.24
CA GLU A 142 3.87 -0.83 -1.87
C GLU A 142 3.11 -1.68 -0.84
N GLU A 143 3.68 -1.86 0.34
CA GLU A 143 3.03 -2.57 1.45
C GLU A 143 1.77 -1.84 1.93
N SER A 144 1.84 -0.51 2.05
CA SER A 144 0.70 0.32 2.47
C SER A 144 -0.44 0.28 1.46
N ILE A 145 -0.13 0.28 0.16
CA ILE A 145 -1.09 0.10 -0.93
C ILE A 145 -1.79 -1.26 -0.80
N CYS A 146 -1.01 -2.34 -0.66
CA CYS A 146 -1.58 -3.68 -0.52
C CYS A 146 -2.44 -3.80 0.75
N ASN A 147 -1.97 -3.27 1.88
CA ASN A 147 -2.71 -3.31 3.14
C ASN A 147 -4.05 -2.56 3.06
N ALA A 148 -4.11 -1.47 2.30
CA ALA A 148 -5.36 -0.71 2.13
C ALA A 148 -6.36 -1.39 1.17
N ALA A 149 -5.87 -2.12 0.16
CA ALA A 149 -6.68 -2.57 -0.98
C ALA A 149 -6.97 -4.08 -1.00
N VAL A 150 -6.18 -4.92 -0.33
CA VAL A 150 -6.36 -6.37 -0.34
C VAL A 150 -7.51 -6.77 0.60
N LEU A 151 -8.44 -7.54 0.05
CA LEU A 151 -9.61 -8.09 0.74
C LEU A 151 -9.42 -9.57 1.08
N TRP A 152 -8.68 -10.30 0.23
CA TRP A 152 -8.31 -11.69 0.46
C TRP A 152 -6.81 -11.91 0.17
N PRO A 153 -6.07 -12.63 1.03
CA PRO A 153 -6.53 -13.28 2.26
C PRO A 153 -6.97 -12.28 3.33
N GLU A 154 -7.87 -12.70 4.21
CA GLU A 154 -8.27 -11.88 5.36
C GLU A 154 -7.07 -11.58 6.26
N ASN A 155 -7.09 -10.41 6.90
CA ASN A 155 -5.99 -9.94 7.75
C ASN A 155 -4.66 -9.87 7.00
N TYR A 156 -4.69 -9.43 5.74
CA TYR A 156 -3.48 -9.11 5.00
C TYR A 156 -2.65 -8.11 5.80
N ASP A 157 -1.45 -8.52 6.20
CA ASP A 157 -0.50 -7.66 6.91
C ASP A 157 0.94 -7.99 6.51
N TYR A 158 1.88 -7.16 6.97
CA TYR A 158 3.31 -7.36 6.76
C TYR A 158 3.80 -8.72 7.29
N ASN A 159 3.27 -9.17 8.43
CA ASN A 159 3.74 -10.39 9.08
C ASN A 159 3.38 -11.64 8.26
N VAL A 160 2.16 -11.69 7.72
CA VAL A 160 1.66 -12.75 6.83
C VAL A 160 2.49 -12.77 5.55
N MET A 161 2.83 -11.60 5.02
CA MET A 161 3.59 -11.45 3.78
C MET A 161 5.09 -11.71 3.92
N SER A 162 5.66 -11.59 5.12
CA SER A 162 7.09 -11.84 5.38
C SER A 162 7.57 -13.24 4.98
N SER A 163 6.65 -14.22 4.99
CA SER A 163 6.89 -15.61 4.60
C SER A 163 6.86 -15.84 3.08
N GLN A 164 6.42 -14.84 2.32
CA GLN A 164 6.20 -14.93 0.89
C GLN A 164 7.41 -14.48 0.08
N LYS A 165 7.35 -14.68 -1.25
CA LYS A 165 8.39 -14.17 -2.14
C LYS A 165 8.38 -12.64 -2.12
N ALA A 166 9.56 -12.03 -1.98
CA ALA A 166 9.72 -10.59 -1.83
C ALA A 166 9.00 -9.75 -2.91
N GLY A 167 8.95 -10.24 -4.16
CA GLY A 167 8.31 -9.52 -5.26
C GLY A 167 6.77 -9.55 -5.29
N ILE A 168 6.11 -10.29 -4.38
CA ILE A 168 4.64 -10.36 -4.39
C ILE A 168 4.01 -9.02 -4.05
N ALA A 169 4.49 -8.35 -2.99
CA ALA A 169 3.95 -7.05 -2.58
C ALA A 169 4.12 -6.01 -3.69
N SER A 170 5.31 -5.93 -4.30
CA SER A 170 5.58 -5.00 -5.40
C SER A 170 4.70 -5.28 -6.63
N THR A 171 4.56 -6.56 -7.01
CA THR A 171 3.71 -6.94 -8.15
C THR A 171 2.24 -6.63 -7.88
N LEU A 172 1.75 -6.97 -6.69
CA LEU A 172 0.37 -6.74 -6.32
C LEU A 172 0.06 -5.24 -6.23
N ALA A 173 0.95 -4.44 -5.65
CA ALA A 173 0.81 -2.98 -5.60
C ALA A 173 0.76 -2.37 -7.01
N ALA A 174 1.63 -2.82 -7.92
CA ALA A 174 1.62 -2.37 -9.31
C ALA A 174 0.28 -2.68 -10.00
N VAL A 175 -0.23 -3.90 -9.85
CA VAL A 175 -1.53 -4.30 -10.41
C VAL A 175 -2.69 -3.50 -9.81
N ILE A 176 -2.69 -3.28 -8.49
CA ILE A 176 -3.69 -2.44 -7.81
C ILE A 176 -3.67 -1.03 -8.39
N MET A 177 -2.49 -0.43 -8.55
CA MET A 177 -2.32 0.92 -9.11
C MET A 177 -2.83 0.98 -10.55
N GLU A 178 -2.45 0.03 -11.41
CA GLU A 178 -2.91 -0.04 -12.79
C GLU A 178 -4.45 -0.10 -12.86
N LYS A 179 -5.07 -1.01 -12.10
CA LYS A 179 -6.54 -1.14 -12.05
C LYS A 179 -7.24 0.03 -11.37
N SER A 180 -6.53 0.79 -10.54
CA SER A 180 -7.05 2.05 -9.95
C SER A 180 -6.94 3.24 -10.91
N GLY A 181 -6.53 3.02 -12.17
CA GLY A 181 -6.47 4.05 -13.20
C GLY A 181 -5.13 4.77 -13.31
N PHE A 182 -4.08 4.30 -12.62
CA PHE A 182 -2.71 4.79 -12.83
C PHE A 182 -2.08 4.09 -14.04
N THR A 183 -2.64 4.36 -15.21
CA THR A 183 -2.24 3.78 -16.51
C THR A 183 -1.96 4.88 -17.52
N GLU A 184 -1.24 4.54 -18.60
CA GLU A 184 -1.01 5.42 -19.75
C GLU A 184 -2.14 5.34 -20.79
N ASP A 185 -3.24 4.64 -20.50
CA ASP A 185 -4.38 4.50 -21.41
C ASP A 185 -5.20 5.80 -21.46
N TYR A 186 -5.00 6.60 -22.51
CA TYR A 186 -5.80 7.78 -22.80
C TYR A 186 -6.26 7.82 -24.26
N VAL A 187 -7.43 8.42 -24.48
CA VAL A 187 -7.97 8.70 -25.81
C VAL A 187 -8.18 10.20 -25.92
N ILE A 188 -7.53 10.84 -26.90
CA ILE A 188 -7.71 12.26 -27.21
C ILE A 188 -8.78 12.36 -28.30
N GLN A 189 -9.82 13.17 -28.07
CA GLN A 189 -10.85 13.47 -29.06
C GLN A 189 -10.89 14.98 -29.31
N GLU A 190 -10.92 15.37 -30.59
CA GLU A 190 -11.16 16.77 -31.00
C GLU A 190 -12.67 17.05 -30.97
N ILE A 191 -13.05 18.22 -30.44
CA ILE A 191 -14.45 18.67 -30.32
C ILE A 191 -14.81 19.72 -31.38
#